data_AF-A0A970USX0-F1
#
_entry.id   AF-A0A970USX0-F1
#
_cell.length_a   1.000
_cell.length_b   1.000
_cell.length_c   1.000
_cell.angle_alpha   90.00
_cell.angle_beta   90.00
_cell.angle_gamma   90.00
#
_symmetry.space_group_name_H-M   'P 1'
#
loop_
_entity.id
_entity.type
_entity.pdbx_description
1 polymer ?
#
loop_
_entity_poly.entity_id
_entity_poly.type
_entity_poly.pdbx_seq_one_letter_code
_entity_poly.pdbx_strand_id
1 'polypeptide(L)'
;HIPVTVFQSIPGLNHIPVEFECMSDYRPLWEGEWVLQLFDRQGNRVPCQEEQPEARLPFHRWRRKISFFASELTAGVHHYEIKLLPAPPSNPKPVALSNFSGEPGIAFLVMSDQADSWGTGTGAWREVVGRFQPETQSERQIEHGPIRSISERALTYGKSRIIMQEIRYPDWPVKEYKIRIHWSESGMRLKIAIPVNMEHPSLTAEIPGGEETFSADKQEHAHGQWIKIKSDNPGEELLIAHNGLHGFDFDGRDVRLSVLRSAVYCHEQGDQLLTGPEPRYMDQGEHEIHLAIWRDSAVSPALLARWLVAPPLVWPHLPVGATY
;
A
#
# COMPACT_ATOMS: atom_id res chain seq x y z
N HIS A 1 7.29 -23.73 20.41
CA HIS A 1 6.37 -23.37 19.31
C HIS A 1 5.70 -22.06 19.66
N ILE A 2 5.25 -21.30 18.68
CA ILE A 2 4.57 -20.01 18.88
C ILE A 2 3.16 -20.14 18.28
N PRO A 3 2.09 -20.04 19.08
CA PRO A 3 0.74 -20.01 18.54
C PRO A 3 0.50 -18.69 17.79
N VAL A 4 -0.22 -18.77 16.68
CA VAL A 4 -0.59 -17.61 15.86
C VAL A 4 -2.09 -17.68 15.60
N THR A 5 -2.81 -16.66 16.06
CA THR A 5 -4.24 -16.53 15.85
C THR A 5 -4.50 -15.45 14.81
N VAL A 6 -5.17 -15.81 13.71
CA VAL A 6 -5.54 -14.90 12.62
C VAL A 6 -7.05 -14.73 12.63
N PHE A 7 -7.52 -13.50 12.74
CA PHE A 7 -8.93 -13.16 12.62
C PHE A 7 -9.20 -12.46 11.29
N GLN A 8 -10.06 -13.07 10.48
CA GLN A 8 -10.54 -12.53 9.20
C GLN A 8 -11.98 -12.06 9.36
N SER A 9 -12.25 -10.79 9.10
CA SER A 9 -13.60 -10.20 9.15
C SER A 9 -14.28 -10.10 7.79
N ILE A 10 -13.58 -10.36 6.69
CA ILE A 10 -14.08 -10.16 5.32
C ILE A 10 -14.56 -11.50 4.74
N PRO A 11 -15.88 -11.72 4.56
CA PRO A 11 -16.39 -12.90 3.88
C PRO A 11 -16.03 -12.89 2.38
N GLY A 12 -15.73 -14.06 1.82
CA GLY A 12 -15.48 -14.25 0.39
C GLY A 12 -14.04 -13.96 -0.05
N LEU A 13 -13.20 -13.44 0.85
CA LEU A 13 -11.78 -13.21 0.60
C LEU A 13 -10.94 -14.31 1.27
N ASN A 14 -10.77 -15.42 0.54
CA ASN A 14 -10.28 -16.67 1.10
C ASN A 14 -8.80 -16.96 0.81
N HIS A 15 -8.17 -16.16 -0.06
CA HIS A 15 -6.76 -16.30 -0.43
C HIS A 15 -6.11 -14.92 -0.46
N ILE A 16 -5.33 -14.61 0.56
CA ILE A 16 -4.70 -13.29 0.74
C ILE A 16 -3.34 -13.41 1.41
N PRO A 17 -2.45 -12.44 1.18
CA PRO A 17 -1.25 -12.30 1.98
C PRO A 17 -1.63 -11.86 3.40
N VAL A 18 -0.97 -12.48 4.37
CA VAL A 18 -1.02 -12.16 5.79
C VAL A 18 0.41 -11.93 6.26
N GLU A 19 0.62 -10.83 6.99
CA GLU A 19 1.91 -10.52 7.60
C GLU A 19 1.75 -10.23 9.09
N PHE A 20 2.76 -10.60 9.88
CA PHE A 20 2.82 -10.27 11.30
C PHE A 20 4.25 -10.34 11.82
N GLU A 21 4.53 -9.64 12.92
CA GLU A 21 5.82 -9.74 13.60
C GLU A 21 5.73 -10.63 14.82
N CYS A 22 6.71 -11.52 15.00
CA CYS A 22 6.80 -12.36 16.18
C CYS A 22 8.25 -12.43 16.69
N MET A 23 8.37 -12.74 17.97
CA MET A 23 9.63 -13.13 18.61
C MET A 23 9.73 -14.65 18.63
N SER A 24 10.92 -15.18 18.35
CA SER A 24 11.21 -16.62 18.37
C SER A 24 11.08 -17.24 19.77
N ASP A 25 11.37 -16.46 20.80
CA ASP A 25 11.30 -16.83 22.22
C ASP A 25 11.10 -15.54 23.06
N TYR A 26 10.92 -15.66 24.38
CA TYR A 26 10.86 -14.52 25.29
C TYR A 26 12.20 -13.76 25.39
N ARG A 27 13.32 -14.42 25.09
CA ARG A 27 14.66 -13.81 25.04
C ARG A 27 15.36 -14.14 23.72
N PRO A 28 16.32 -13.30 23.27
CA PRO A 28 17.13 -13.64 22.12
C PRO A 28 17.83 -14.98 22.28
N LEU A 29 17.82 -15.77 21.22
CA LEU A 29 18.64 -16.98 21.12
C LEU A 29 20.05 -16.55 20.76
N TRP A 30 21.00 -16.77 21.68
CA TRP A 30 22.39 -16.34 21.51
C TRP A 30 23.25 -17.37 20.77
N GLU A 31 22.75 -18.59 20.57
CA GLU A 31 23.45 -19.69 19.91
C GLU A 31 22.56 -20.36 18.85
N GLY A 32 23.20 -20.81 17.77
CA GLY A 32 22.55 -21.50 16.65
C GLY A 32 21.96 -20.56 15.59
N GLU A 33 21.80 -21.09 14.38
CA GLU A 33 21.04 -20.46 13.30
C GLU A 33 19.69 -21.15 13.20
N TRP A 34 18.62 -20.36 13.23
CA TRP A 34 17.25 -20.86 13.28
C TRP A 34 16.41 -20.21 12.19
N VAL A 35 15.44 -20.97 11.69
CA VAL A 35 14.40 -20.49 10.78
C VAL A 35 13.02 -20.75 11.38
N LEU A 36 12.12 -19.81 11.17
CA LEU A 36 10.72 -19.88 11.54
C LEU A 36 9.95 -20.51 10.38
N GLN A 37 9.29 -21.61 10.67
CA GLN A 37 8.37 -22.26 9.73
C GLN A 37 6.95 -22.25 10.27
N LEU A 38 6.01 -21.97 9.38
CA LEU A 38 4.59 -21.89 9.68
C LEU A 38 3.89 -23.23 9.39
N PHE A 39 2.97 -23.62 10.27
CA PHE A 39 2.16 -24.82 10.16
C PHE A 39 0.68 -24.48 10.41
N ASP A 40 -0.22 -25.19 9.75
CA ASP A 40 -1.66 -25.14 10.03
C ASP A 40 -2.03 -26.01 11.26
N ARG A 41 -3.31 -26.04 11.64
CA ARG A 41 -3.79 -26.87 12.76
C ARG A 41 -3.66 -28.37 12.51
N GLN A 42 -3.66 -28.79 11.25
CA GLN A 42 -3.49 -30.18 10.85
C GLN A 42 -2.01 -30.60 10.88
N GLY A 43 -1.09 -29.67 11.15
CA GLY A 43 0.34 -29.90 11.18
C GLY A 43 1.00 -29.89 9.80
N ASN A 44 0.28 -29.49 8.75
CA ASN A 44 0.87 -29.32 7.43
C ASN A 44 1.70 -28.03 7.40
N ARG A 45 2.80 -28.07 6.67
CA ARG A 45 3.66 -26.90 6.47
C ARG A 45 2.98 -25.91 5.53
N VAL A 46 2.88 -24.66 5.95
CA VAL A 46 2.42 -23.54 5.13
C VAL A 46 3.65 -22.79 4.61
N PRO A 47 3.79 -22.57 3.29
CA PRO A 47 4.85 -21.73 2.75
C PRO A 47 4.82 -20.34 3.40
N CYS A 48 5.96 -19.92 3.94
CA CYS A 48 6.11 -18.62 4.56
C CYS A 48 7.50 -18.05 4.23
N GLN A 49 7.65 -16.75 4.45
CA GLN A 49 8.87 -16.00 4.24
C GLN A 49 9.16 -15.16 5.48
N GLU A 50 10.41 -15.22 5.93
CA GLU A 50 10.89 -14.36 7.01
C GLU A 50 11.52 -13.10 6.43
N GLU A 51 11.06 -11.95 6.90
CA GLU A 51 11.46 -10.62 6.44
C GLU A 51 12.08 -9.82 7.59
N GLN A 52 12.73 -8.73 7.25
CA GLN A 52 13.20 -7.75 8.22
C GLN A 52 12.00 -7.12 8.94
N PRO A 53 11.90 -7.20 10.28
CA PRO A 53 10.88 -6.47 11.03
C PRO A 53 11.15 -4.96 11.01
N GLU A 54 10.13 -4.19 11.33
CA GLU A 54 10.23 -2.74 11.55
C GLU A 54 11.23 -2.41 12.66
N ALA A 55 11.26 -3.25 13.69
CA ALA A 55 12.26 -3.16 14.75
C ALA A 55 13.68 -3.36 14.19
N ARG A 56 14.54 -2.35 14.37
CA ARG A 56 15.96 -2.40 14.00
C ARG A 56 16.86 -3.08 15.03
N LEU A 57 16.29 -3.83 15.96
CA LEU A 57 17.03 -4.54 17.00
C LEU A 57 17.67 -5.80 16.42
N PRO A 58 19.01 -5.87 16.29
CA PRO A 58 19.68 -6.87 15.46
C PRO A 58 19.95 -8.20 16.20
N PHE A 59 19.23 -8.50 17.28
CA PHE A 59 19.54 -9.64 18.15
C PHE A 59 19.25 -10.97 17.46
N HIS A 60 20.24 -11.56 16.78
CA HIS A 60 20.22 -12.95 16.28
C HIS A 60 18.90 -13.39 15.65
N ARG A 61 18.27 -12.55 14.83
CA ARG A 61 16.98 -12.86 14.17
C ARG A 61 15.85 -13.17 15.16
N TRP A 62 15.97 -12.72 16.40
CA TRP A 62 15.04 -12.97 17.50
C TRP A 62 13.63 -12.51 17.15
N ARG A 63 13.50 -11.31 16.59
CA ARG A 63 12.26 -10.76 16.05
C ARG A 63 12.27 -10.86 14.54
N ARG A 64 11.19 -11.36 13.95
CA ARG A 64 11.02 -11.43 12.49
C ARG A 64 9.60 -11.04 12.10
N LYS A 65 9.49 -10.45 10.92
CA LYS A 65 8.23 -10.34 10.19
C LYS A 65 8.05 -11.64 9.40
N ILE A 66 6.89 -12.27 9.53
CA ILE A 66 6.50 -13.44 8.76
C ILE A 66 5.43 -12.99 7.78
N SER A 67 5.62 -13.32 6.51
CA SER A 67 4.61 -13.19 5.47
C SER A 67 4.26 -14.57 4.91
N PHE A 68 2.99 -14.81 4.64
CA PHE A 68 2.52 -16.03 3.99
C PHE A 68 1.20 -15.75 3.25
N PHE A 69 0.81 -16.65 2.34
CA PHE A 69 -0.55 -16.66 1.81
C PHE A 69 -1.42 -17.54 2.68
N ALA A 70 -2.44 -16.94 3.29
CA ALA A 70 -3.47 -17.69 3.98
C ALA A 70 -4.52 -18.12 2.95
N SER A 71 -4.68 -19.44 2.80
CA SER A 71 -5.69 -20.06 1.93
C SER A 71 -6.84 -20.59 2.75
N GLU A 72 -8.02 -20.68 2.13
CA GLU A 72 -9.25 -21.19 2.73
C GLU A 72 -9.71 -20.39 3.97
N LEU A 73 -9.29 -19.12 4.08
CA LEU A 73 -9.76 -18.25 5.15
C LEU A 73 -11.25 -17.96 4.99
N THR A 74 -12.04 -18.34 5.99
CA THR A 74 -13.43 -17.89 6.15
C THR A 74 -13.50 -16.71 7.11
N ALA A 75 -14.63 -16.00 7.15
CA ALA A 75 -14.85 -15.03 8.21
C ALA A 75 -14.85 -15.74 9.58
N GLY A 76 -13.96 -15.33 10.48
CA GLY A 76 -13.76 -15.98 11.77
C GLY A 76 -12.29 -16.09 12.18
N VAL A 77 -12.03 -17.02 13.09
CA VAL A 77 -10.72 -17.22 13.72
C VAL A 77 -10.05 -18.47 13.15
N HIS A 78 -8.81 -18.29 12.71
CA HIS A 78 -7.94 -19.32 12.15
C HIS A 78 -6.67 -19.42 12.98
N HIS A 79 -6.11 -20.63 13.08
CA HIS A 79 -4.95 -20.87 13.93
C HIS A 79 -3.83 -21.49 13.13
N TYR A 80 -2.63 -20.99 13.41
CA TYR A 80 -1.38 -21.47 12.88
C TYR A 80 -0.39 -21.65 14.03
N GLU A 81 0.70 -22.34 13.75
CA GLU A 81 1.79 -22.57 14.68
C GLU A 81 3.11 -22.24 13.98
N ILE A 82 3.96 -21.43 14.60
CA ILE A 82 5.35 -21.31 14.18
C ILE A 82 6.21 -22.30 14.98
N LYS A 83 7.05 -23.03 14.26
CA LYS A 83 8.11 -23.86 14.84
C LYS A 83 9.48 -23.28 14.46
N LEU A 84 10.34 -23.16 15.45
CA LEU A 84 11.76 -22.92 15.23
C LEU A 84 12.42 -24.22 14.81
N LEU A 85 13.07 -24.21 13.66
CA LEU A 85 13.84 -25.33 13.16
C LEU A 85 15.29 -24.89 12.94
N PRO A 86 16.28 -25.78 13.12
CA PRO A 86 17.66 -25.49 12.75
C PRO A 86 17.71 -25.05 11.29
N ALA A 87 18.38 -23.92 11.03
CA ALA A 87 18.59 -23.49 9.66
C ALA A 87 19.39 -24.57 8.92
N PRO A 88 19.01 -24.95 7.69
CA PRO A 88 19.93 -25.70 6.85
C PRO A 88 21.24 -24.91 6.70
N PRO A 89 22.39 -25.57 6.45
CA PRO A 89 23.64 -24.87 6.19
C PRO A 89 23.52 -24.11 4.87
N SER A 90 22.97 -22.92 4.93
CA SER A 90 22.98 -21.93 3.88
C SER A 90 23.63 -20.69 4.48
N ASN A 91 24.60 -20.12 3.77
CA ASN A 91 25.00 -18.75 4.00
C ASN A 91 23.75 -17.92 3.71
N PRO A 92 23.08 -17.29 4.69
CA PRO A 92 22.15 -16.25 4.33
C PRO A 92 23.03 -15.11 3.86
N LYS A 93 23.37 -15.08 2.57
CA LYS A 93 23.77 -13.83 1.97
C LYS A 93 22.61 -12.89 2.31
N PRO A 94 22.87 -11.75 2.97
CA PRO A 94 21.89 -10.66 2.97
C PRO A 94 21.38 -10.58 1.55
N VAL A 95 20.06 -10.45 1.34
CA VAL A 95 19.56 -10.09 0.00
C VAL A 95 20.42 -8.90 -0.40
N ALA A 96 21.33 -9.12 -1.35
CA ALA A 96 22.19 -8.06 -1.80
C ALA A 96 21.21 -7.01 -2.31
N LEU A 97 21.36 -5.77 -1.86
CA LEU A 97 20.63 -4.65 -2.42
C LEU A 97 20.96 -4.63 -3.90
N SER A 98 20.16 -5.31 -4.70
CA SER A 98 20.33 -5.39 -6.14
C SER A 98 19.55 -4.24 -6.73
N ASN A 99 20.18 -3.57 -7.69
CA ASN A 99 19.52 -2.55 -8.48
C ASN A 99 18.37 -3.24 -9.22
N PHE A 100 17.14 -2.91 -8.82
CA PHE A 100 15.97 -3.18 -9.65
C PHE A 100 15.90 -2.09 -10.72
N SER A 101 15.45 -2.42 -11.93
CA SER A 101 15.27 -1.44 -13.02
C SER A 101 13.86 -1.56 -13.56
N GLY A 102 13.05 -0.53 -13.33
CA GLY A 102 11.71 -0.41 -13.90
C GLY A 102 11.08 0.91 -13.49
N GLU A 103 10.42 1.59 -14.43
CA GLU A 103 9.63 2.75 -14.07
C GLU A 103 8.51 2.32 -13.12
N PRO A 104 8.23 3.14 -12.08
CA PRO A 104 7.06 2.87 -11.26
C PRO A 104 5.87 3.03 -12.19
N GLY A 105 4.97 2.04 -12.25
CA GLY A 105 3.78 2.12 -13.09
C GLY A 105 2.81 3.26 -12.70
N ILE A 106 3.25 4.18 -11.83
CA ILE A 106 2.57 5.34 -11.28
C ILE A 106 3.56 6.52 -11.23
N ALA A 107 3.05 7.74 -11.36
CA ALA A 107 3.85 8.96 -11.24
C ALA A 107 3.28 9.89 -10.16
N PHE A 108 4.14 10.56 -9.40
CA PHE A 108 3.74 11.55 -8.40
C PHE A 108 3.85 12.96 -8.99
N LEU A 109 2.70 13.60 -9.20
CA LEU A 109 2.56 14.91 -9.80
C LEU A 109 2.35 15.96 -8.72
N VAL A 110 3.03 17.10 -8.87
CA VAL A 110 2.81 18.28 -8.05
C VAL A 110 2.03 19.29 -8.88
N MET A 111 0.87 19.66 -8.38
CA MET A 111 -0.07 20.56 -9.03
C MET A 111 -0.05 21.91 -8.34
N SER A 112 -0.18 22.99 -9.13
CA SER A 112 -0.46 24.33 -8.58
C SER A 112 -1.82 24.32 -7.87
N ASP A 113 -1.89 24.91 -6.67
CA ASP A 113 -3.15 25.09 -5.96
C ASP A 113 -3.21 26.50 -5.36
N GLN A 114 -3.92 27.38 -6.07
CA GLN A 114 -4.17 28.76 -5.64
C GLN A 114 -5.58 28.96 -5.09
N ALA A 115 -6.35 27.87 -4.94
CA ALA A 115 -7.70 27.95 -4.41
C ALA A 115 -7.68 28.13 -2.89
N ASP A 116 -8.77 28.66 -2.35
CA ASP A 116 -8.97 28.84 -0.92
C ASP A 116 -9.04 27.49 -0.17
N SER A 117 -9.20 27.49 1.15
CA SER A 117 -9.29 26.24 1.93
C SER A 117 -10.41 25.31 1.47
N TRP A 118 -11.45 25.86 0.85
CA TRP A 118 -12.66 25.15 0.46
C TRP A 118 -12.60 24.64 -0.98
N GLY A 119 -11.68 25.15 -1.80
CA GLY A 119 -11.66 24.89 -3.23
C GLY A 119 -12.77 25.65 -3.97
N THR A 120 -13.24 26.78 -3.44
CA THR A 120 -14.38 27.54 -3.97
C THR A 120 -14.18 27.84 -5.45
N GLY A 121 -15.17 27.49 -6.27
CA GLY A 121 -15.14 27.71 -7.72
C GLY A 121 -14.09 26.90 -8.49
N THR A 122 -13.37 25.98 -7.83
CA THR A 122 -12.30 25.18 -8.44
C THR A 122 -12.72 23.72 -8.56
N GLY A 123 -13.18 23.33 -9.75
CA GLY A 123 -13.57 21.94 -10.05
C GLY A 123 -12.43 21.04 -10.51
N ALA A 124 -11.26 21.60 -10.87
CA ALA A 124 -10.16 20.83 -11.45
C ALA A 124 -8.78 21.43 -11.12
N TRP A 125 -7.85 20.58 -10.66
CA TRP A 125 -6.42 20.92 -10.49
C TRP A 125 -5.60 20.17 -11.52
N ARG A 126 -5.30 20.83 -12.66
CA ARG A 126 -4.68 20.20 -13.85
C ARG A 126 -3.33 20.77 -14.25
N GLU A 127 -2.93 21.91 -13.69
CA GLU A 127 -1.62 22.52 -13.94
C GLU A 127 -0.53 21.77 -13.18
N VAL A 128 0.29 21.00 -13.90
CA VAL A 128 1.46 20.29 -13.33
C VAL A 128 2.63 21.27 -13.23
N VAL A 129 3.04 21.61 -12.01
CA VAL A 129 4.22 22.45 -11.73
C VAL A 129 5.47 21.61 -11.43
N GLY A 130 5.30 20.31 -11.24
CA GLY A 130 6.39 19.43 -10.86
C GLY A 130 6.07 17.95 -10.92
N ARG A 131 7.12 17.15 -10.87
CA ARG A 131 7.06 15.69 -10.76
C ARG A 131 8.14 15.25 -9.80
N PHE A 132 7.80 14.37 -8.86
CA PHE A 132 8.84 13.74 -8.05
C PHE A 132 9.78 12.93 -8.94
N GLN A 133 11.08 13.13 -8.74
CA GLN A 133 12.12 12.40 -9.46
C GLN A 133 12.74 11.35 -8.55
N PRO A 134 13.14 10.18 -9.08
CA PRO A 134 13.88 9.19 -8.31
C PRO A 134 15.13 9.82 -7.67
N GLU A 135 15.30 9.60 -6.37
CA GLU A 135 16.53 9.96 -5.66
C GLU A 135 17.65 9.03 -6.14
N THR A 136 18.80 9.60 -6.49
CA THR A 136 19.94 8.85 -7.05
C THR A 136 20.37 7.74 -6.09
N GLN A 137 20.54 6.51 -6.61
CA GLN A 137 20.95 5.33 -5.82
C GLN A 137 20.02 4.98 -4.64
N SER A 138 18.76 5.43 -4.67
CA SER A 138 17.78 5.08 -3.64
C SER A 138 17.05 3.76 -3.89
N GLU A 139 17.07 3.26 -5.12
CA GLU A 139 16.37 2.04 -5.50
C GLU A 139 17.09 0.80 -4.99
N ARG A 140 16.33 -0.06 -4.32
CA ARG A 140 16.83 -1.29 -3.72
C ARG A 140 15.76 -2.36 -3.63
N GLN A 141 16.13 -3.61 -3.89
CA GLN A 141 15.33 -4.74 -3.47
C GLN A 141 15.55 -4.98 -1.97
N ILE A 142 14.52 -4.75 -1.14
CA ILE A 142 14.62 -4.92 0.31
C ILE A 142 14.18 -6.32 0.77
N GLU A 143 13.33 -6.99 -0.02
CA GLU A 143 12.92 -8.37 0.22
C GLU A 143 12.82 -9.14 -1.10
N HIS A 144 13.26 -10.40 -1.09
CA HIS A 144 13.13 -11.33 -2.20
C HIS A 144 12.98 -12.74 -1.67
N GLY A 145 11.80 -13.32 -1.83
CA GLY A 145 11.56 -14.69 -1.43
C GLY A 145 10.33 -15.31 -2.09
N PRO A 146 9.94 -16.52 -1.63
CA PRO A 146 8.92 -17.33 -2.28
C PRO A 146 7.50 -16.78 -2.13
N ILE A 147 7.26 -15.88 -1.16
CA ILE A 147 5.93 -15.30 -0.93
C ILE A 147 5.79 -13.99 -1.67
N ARG A 148 6.79 -13.11 -1.56
CA ARG A 148 6.77 -11.80 -2.20
C ARG A 148 8.17 -11.22 -2.38
N SER A 149 8.26 -10.29 -3.31
CA SER A 149 9.40 -9.40 -3.46
C SER A 149 8.97 -7.97 -3.15
N ILE A 150 9.81 -7.23 -2.44
CA ILE A 150 9.59 -5.83 -2.13
C ILE A 150 10.76 -5.01 -2.67
N SER A 151 10.45 -4.08 -3.55
CA SER A 151 11.41 -3.07 -4.01
C SER A 151 11.06 -1.74 -3.36
N GLU A 152 12.07 -1.01 -2.90
CA GLU A 152 11.92 0.31 -2.30
C GLU A 152 12.71 1.32 -3.12
N ARG A 153 12.14 2.51 -3.29
CA ARG A 153 12.86 3.66 -3.84
C ARG A 153 12.40 4.93 -3.15
N ALA A 154 13.27 5.93 -3.14
CA ALA A 154 12.91 7.26 -2.71
C ALA A 154 12.72 8.18 -3.92
N LEU A 155 11.80 9.13 -3.82
CA LEU A 155 11.62 10.19 -4.79
C LEU A 155 11.61 11.54 -4.09
N THR A 156 12.04 12.58 -4.78
CA THR A 156 12.13 13.94 -4.22
C THR A 156 11.52 14.99 -5.14
N TYR A 157 10.94 16.02 -4.55
CA TYR A 157 10.54 17.25 -5.21
C TYR A 157 10.66 18.39 -4.19
N GLY A 158 11.37 19.48 -4.53
CA GLY A 158 11.51 20.61 -3.62
C GLY A 158 12.09 20.19 -2.27
N LYS A 159 11.31 20.40 -1.20
CA LYS A 159 11.62 20.03 0.18
C LYS A 159 10.97 18.71 0.60
N SER A 160 10.22 18.09 -0.29
CA SER A 160 9.41 16.90 -0.04
C SER A 160 10.10 15.62 -0.51
N ARG A 161 9.81 14.52 0.19
CA ARG A 161 10.40 13.21 -0.09
C ARG A 161 9.36 12.10 0.07
N ILE A 162 9.34 11.17 -0.88
CA ILE A 162 8.49 9.98 -0.86
C ILE A 162 9.38 8.75 -0.73
N ILE A 163 9.02 7.83 0.16
CA ILE A 163 9.58 6.48 0.23
C ILE A 163 8.46 5.54 -0.24
N MET A 164 8.68 4.89 -1.36
CA MET A 164 7.71 4.00 -1.97
C MET A 164 8.24 2.58 -1.97
N GLN A 165 7.47 1.67 -1.37
CA GLN A 165 7.68 0.23 -1.46
C GLN A 165 6.67 -0.37 -2.43
N GLU A 166 7.14 -1.01 -3.48
CA GLU A 166 6.32 -1.79 -4.41
C GLU A 166 6.45 -3.27 -4.06
N ILE A 167 5.31 -3.92 -3.79
CA ILE A 167 5.22 -5.32 -3.39
C ILE A 167 4.61 -6.13 -4.53
N ARG A 168 5.27 -7.23 -4.89
CA ARG A 168 4.82 -8.17 -5.92
C ARG A 168 4.83 -9.58 -5.39
N TYR A 169 3.88 -10.37 -5.87
CA TYR A 169 3.67 -11.76 -5.48
C TYR A 169 3.87 -12.66 -6.70
N PRO A 170 4.56 -13.80 -6.57
CA PRO A 170 4.72 -14.73 -7.69
C PRO A 170 3.39 -15.27 -8.23
N ASP A 171 2.46 -15.60 -7.32
CA ASP A 171 1.21 -16.31 -7.63
C ASP A 171 -0.05 -15.47 -7.37
N TRP A 172 0.08 -14.14 -7.26
CA TRP A 172 -1.08 -13.25 -7.05
C TRP A 172 -0.97 -12.00 -7.93
N PRO A 173 -2.02 -11.65 -8.70
CA PRO A 173 -1.94 -10.61 -9.74
C PRO A 173 -1.91 -9.18 -9.19
N VAL A 174 -2.09 -9.02 -7.87
CA VAL A 174 -2.14 -7.72 -7.21
C VAL A 174 -0.74 -7.18 -6.99
N LYS A 175 -0.52 -5.93 -7.38
CA LYS A 175 0.66 -5.16 -7.02
C LYS A 175 0.29 -4.11 -5.99
N GLU A 176 0.97 -4.10 -4.85
CA GLU A 176 0.77 -3.08 -3.81
C GLU A 176 1.86 -2.01 -3.85
N TYR A 177 1.51 -0.82 -3.38
CA TYR A 177 2.37 0.31 -3.15
C TYR A 177 2.12 0.81 -1.72
N LYS A 178 3.07 0.59 -0.81
CA LYS A 178 3.12 1.25 0.49
C LYS A 178 3.94 2.52 0.34
N ILE A 179 3.30 3.67 0.51
CA ILE A 179 3.85 4.99 0.18
C ILE A 179 3.90 5.82 1.45
N ARG A 180 5.10 6.24 1.86
CA ARG A 180 5.32 7.18 2.97
C ARG A 180 5.77 8.50 2.39
N ILE A 181 5.09 9.58 2.74
CA ILE A 181 5.27 10.91 2.16
C ILE A 181 5.68 11.86 3.27
N HIS A 182 6.82 12.53 3.11
CA HIS A 182 7.19 13.71 3.88
C HIS A 182 6.88 14.93 3.00
N TRP A 183 5.77 15.58 3.29
CA TRP A 183 5.27 16.73 2.53
C TRP A 183 5.66 18.05 3.18
N SER A 184 6.29 18.93 2.41
CA SER A 184 6.78 20.24 2.86
C SER A 184 6.67 21.31 1.78
N GLU A 185 5.74 21.14 0.83
CA GLU A 185 5.36 22.18 -0.11
C GLU A 185 4.08 22.90 0.35
N SER A 186 3.95 24.17 -0.03
CA SER A 186 2.86 25.06 0.36
C SER A 186 2.14 25.60 -0.88
N GLY A 187 0.80 25.66 -0.86
CA GLY A 187 0.01 26.10 -2.02
C GLY A 187 0.06 25.10 -3.19
N MET A 188 0.18 23.81 -2.87
CA MET A 188 0.32 22.75 -3.87
C MET A 188 -0.55 21.53 -3.54
N ARG A 189 -0.90 20.76 -4.57
CA ARG A 189 -1.59 19.48 -4.44
C ARG A 189 -0.71 18.35 -4.98
N LEU A 190 -0.63 17.25 -4.23
CA LEU A 190 0.02 16.02 -4.67
C LEU A 190 -1.00 15.07 -5.28
N LYS A 191 -0.69 14.53 -6.46
CA LYS A 191 -1.50 13.49 -7.13
C LYS A 191 -0.66 12.28 -7.52
N ILE A 192 -1.25 11.09 -7.48
CA ILE A 192 -0.70 9.87 -8.08
C ILE A 192 -1.40 9.67 -9.43
N ALA A 193 -0.65 9.77 -10.52
CA ALA A 193 -1.12 9.48 -11.87
C ALA A 193 -0.87 8.01 -12.22
N ILE A 194 -1.91 7.32 -12.68
CA ILE A 194 -1.89 5.94 -13.10
C ILE A 194 -2.30 5.90 -14.59
N PRO A 195 -1.39 5.51 -15.51
CA PRO A 195 -1.71 5.39 -16.92
C PRO A 195 -2.74 4.29 -17.17
N VAL A 196 -3.78 4.60 -17.95
CA VAL A 196 -4.84 3.64 -18.30
C VAL A 196 -4.41 2.75 -19.46
N ASN A 197 -3.87 3.36 -20.53
CA ASN A 197 -3.42 2.68 -21.75
C ASN A 197 -4.47 1.72 -22.34
N MET A 198 -5.68 2.23 -22.58
CA MET A 198 -6.80 1.51 -23.19
C MET A 198 -7.49 2.36 -24.23
N GLU A 199 -8.13 1.71 -25.21
CA GLU A 199 -9.02 2.39 -26.15
C GLU A 199 -10.40 2.59 -25.51
N HIS A 200 -10.99 3.77 -25.70
CA HIS A 200 -12.33 4.13 -25.22
C HIS A 200 -12.62 3.73 -23.74
N PRO A 201 -11.78 4.13 -22.77
CA PRO A 201 -11.94 3.66 -21.40
C PRO A 201 -13.17 4.25 -20.71
N SER A 202 -13.87 3.41 -19.96
CA SER A 202 -14.96 3.75 -19.05
C SER A 202 -14.53 3.52 -17.61
N LEU A 203 -14.67 4.54 -16.76
CA LEU A 203 -14.28 4.50 -15.35
C LEU A 203 -15.52 4.36 -14.48
N THR A 204 -15.57 3.30 -13.69
CA THR A 204 -16.56 3.08 -12.64
C THR A 204 -15.88 3.11 -11.28
N ALA A 205 -16.42 3.83 -10.31
CA ALA A 205 -15.85 3.91 -8.96
C ALA A 205 -16.92 3.63 -7.89
N GLU A 206 -16.45 3.25 -6.70
CA GLU A 206 -17.32 3.08 -5.54
C GLU A 206 -17.98 4.40 -5.13
N ILE A 207 -19.25 4.34 -4.78
CA ILE A 207 -19.98 5.40 -4.10
C ILE A 207 -20.68 4.82 -2.87
N PRO A 208 -21.19 5.65 -1.93
CA PRO A 208 -21.96 5.13 -0.80
C PRO A 208 -23.12 4.22 -1.25
N GLY A 209 -23.02 2.93 -0.94
CA GLY A 209 -24.05 1.93 -1.25
C GLY A 209 -24.08 1.40 -2.69
N GLY A 210 -23.09 1.72 -3.54
CA GLY A 210 -23.10 1.26 -4.93
C GLY A 210 -21.85 1.62 -5.74
N GLU A 211 -22.02 1.65 -7.06
CA GLU A 211 -20.99 2.08 -8.01
C GLU A 211 -21.57 3.08 -9.01
N GLU A 212 -20.77 4.04 -9.46
CA GLU A 212 -21.14 5.04 -10.47
C GLU A 212 -20.10 5.10 -11.58
N THR A 213 -20.53 5.39 -12.81
CA THR A 213 -19.66 5.55 -13.97
C THR A 213 -19.41 7.02 -14.25
N PHE A 214 -18.13 7.41 -14.32
CA PHE A 214 -17.68 8.77 -14.48
C PHE A 214 -17.16 9.01 -15.89
N SER A 215 -17.46 10.20 -16.42
CA SER A 215 -16.93 10.64 -17.72
C SER A 215 -15.48 11.11 -17.59
N ALA A 216 -14.72 11.07 -18.68
CA ALA A 216 -13.39 11.66 -18.77
C ALA A 216 -13.43 13.21 -18.87
N ASP A 217 -14.03 13.86 -17.87
CA ASP A 217 -14.34 15.29 -17.86
C ASP A 217 -13.24 16.18 -17.25
N LYS A 218 -12.16 15.55 -16.74
CA LYS A 218 -11.01 16.20 -16.11
C LYS A 218 -11.33 16.96 -14.81
N GLN A 219 -12.54 16.80 -14.28
CA GLN A 219 -12.94 17.37 -12.99
C GLN A 219 -12.51 16.46 -11.84
N GLU A 220 -12.40 17.02 -10.65
CA GLU A 220 -12.30 16.23 -9.43
C GLU A 220 -13.64 15.61 -9.09
N HIS A 221 -13.60 14.33 -8.77
CA HIS A 221 -14.72 13.55 -8.29
C HIS A 221 -14.36 12.91 -6.96
N ALA A 222 -15.37 12.74 -6.11
CA ALA A 222 -15.25 11.95 -4.90
C ALA A 222 -15.64 10.50 -5.18
N HIS A 223 -14.97 9.57 -4.52
CA HIS A 223 -15.33 8.15 -4.54
C HIS A 223 -15.01 7.46 -3.21
N GLY A 224 -15.47 6.21 -3.09
CA GLY A 224 -15.15 5.31 -2.00
C GLY A 224 -13.69 4.85 -2.05
N GLN A 225 -13.47 3.54 -2.11
CA GLN A 225 -12.16 2.93 -1.87
C GLN A 225 -11.59 2.22 -3.09
N TRP A 226 -12.36 2.11 -4.18
CA TRP A 226 -11.91 1.43 -5.39
C TRP A 226 -12.41 2.08 -6.68
N ILE A 227 -11.63 1.87 -7.73
CA ILE A 227 -11.89 2.28 -9.12
C ILE A 227 -11.68 1.07 -10.04
N LYS A 228 -12.55 0.95 -11.03
CA LYS A 228 -12.54 -0.06 -12.10
C LYS A 228 -12.59 0.66 -13.44
N ILE A 229 -11.58 0.50 -14.25
CA ILE A 229 -11.52 1.06 -15.61
C ILE A 229 -11.54 -0.11 -16.59
N LYS A 230 -12.45 -0.04 -17.55
CA LYS A 230 -12.58 -1.03 -18.62
C LYS A 230 -12.45 -0.36 -19.97
N SER A 231 -11.99 -1.12 -20.96
CA SER A 231 -12.05 -0.73 -22.37
C SER A 231 -13.26 -1.38 -23.06
N ASP A 232 -13.52 -1.00 -24.30
CA ASP A 232 -14.45 -1.72 -25.18
C ASP A 232 -13.94 -3.12 -25.59
N ASN A 233 -12.62 -3.35 -25.51
CA ASN A 233 -12.02 -4.66 -25.74
C ASN A 233 -12.24 -5.58 -24.53
N PRO A 234 -12.88 -6.75 -24.72
CA PRO A 234 -13.12 -7.69 -23.62
C PRO A 234 -11.81 -8.14 -22.94
N GLY A 235 -11.77 -8.09 -21.61
CA GLY A 235 -10.64 -8.56 -20.81
C GLY A 235 -9.56 -7.50 -20.54
N GLU A 236 -9.66 -6.31 -21.13
CA GLU A 236 -8.81 -5.18 -20.78
C GLU A 236 -9.41 -4.39 -19.62
N GLU A 237 -8.91 -4.65 -18.42
CA GLU A 237 -9.32 -3.97 -17.20
C GLU A 237 -8.11 -3.42 -16.43
N LEU A 238 -8.36 -2.40 -15.63
CA LEU A 238 -7.44 -1.80 -14.66
C LEU A 238 -8.25 -1.55 -13.40
N LEU A 239 -7.83 -2.20 -12.33
CA LEU A 239 -8.49 -2.21 -11.05
C LEU A 239 -7.56 -1.57 -10.03
N ILE A 240 -8.13 -0.69 -9.22
CA ILE A 240 -7.41 0.14 -8.26
C ILE A 240 -8.18 0.08 -6.94
N ALA A 241 -7.47 -0.11 -5.83
CA ALA A 241 -8.02 -0.03 -4.49
C ALA A 241 -7.03 0.68 -3.56
N HIS A 242 -7.52 1.38 -2.55
CA HIS A 242 -6.67 2.12 -1.62
C HIS A 242 -7.29 2.27 -0.22
N ASN A 243 -6.51 2.76 0.74
CA ASN A 243 -6.97 2.97 2.13
C ASN A 243 -7.24 4.44 2.53
N GLY A 244 -7.30 5.40 1.60
CA GLY A 244 -7.65 6.79 1.96
C GLY A 244 -7.64 7.86 0.86
N LEU A 245 -7.58 7.50 -0.43
CA LEU A 245 -7.44 8.44 -1.55
C LEU A 245 -8.79 8.80 -2.18
N HIS A 246 -9.65 9.55 -1.49
CA HIS A 246 -11.05 9.70 -1.90
C HIS A 246 -11.34 10.67 -3.06
N GLY A 247 -10.35 11.43 -3.54
CA GLY A 247 -10.50 12.31 -4.69
C GLY A 247 -9.80 11.75 -5.93
N PHE A 248 -10.37 11.95 -7.12
CA PHE A 248 -9.68 11.64 -8.37
C PHE A 248 -10.09 12.56 -9.51
N ASP A 249 -9.23 12.70 -10.52
CA ASP A 249 -9.61 13.24 -11.83
C ASP A 249 -9.26 12.25 -12.95
N PHE A 250 -10.05 12.25 -14.02
CA PHE A 250 -9.90 11.32 -15.14
C PHE A 250 -9.98 12.05 -16.47
N ASP A 251 -8.99 11.83 -17.35
CA ASP A 251 -8.93 12.46 -18.68
C ASP A 251 -8.94 11.48 -19.85
N GLY A 252 -9.20 10.20 -19.58
CA GLY A 252 -9.17 9.12 -20.57
C GLY A 252 -7.79 8.49 -20.77
N ARG A 253 -6.70 9.20 -20.45
CA ARG A 253 -5.33 8.67 -20.56
C ARG A 253 -4.76 8.28 -19.21
N ASP A 254 -4.95 9.15 -18.22
CA ASP A 254 -4.57 8.91 -16.83
C ASP A 254 -5.80 8.99 -15.94
N VAL A 255 -5.88 8.10 -14.95
CA VAL A 255 -6.62 8.38 -13.72
C VAL A 255 -5.64 8.92 -12.70
N ARG A 256 -5.98 10.04 -12.05
CA ARG A 256 -5.12 10.71 -11.09
C ARG A 256 -5.81 10.73 -9.74
N LEU A 257 -5.27 10.00 -8.78
CA LEU A 257 -5.74 10.00 -7.40
C LEU A 257 -5.18 11.22 -6.68
N SER A 258 -6.05 11.97 -6.03
CA SER A 258 -5.71 13.12 -5.21
C SER A 258 -5.24 12.66 -3.84
N VAL A 259 -4.05 13.12 -3.43
CA VAL A 259 -3.36 12.59 -2.25
C VAL A 259 -3.32 13.60 -1.11
N LEU A 260 -2.66 14.73 -1.30
CA LEU A 260 -2.50 15.78 -0.28
C LEU A 260 -2.81 17.15 -0.89
N ARG A 261 -3.39 18.05 -0.11
CA ARG A 261 -3.72 19.41 -0.54
C ARG A 261 -3.24 20.43 0.49
N SER A 262 -2.10 21.06 0.21
CA SER A 262 -1.51 22.08 1.07
C SER A 262 -2.03 23.48 0.81
N ALA A 263 -3.35 23.65 0.86
CA ALA A 263 -3.95 24.98 0.84
C ALA A 263 -3.63 25.74 2.15
N VAL A 264 -3.76 27.07 2.12
CA VAL A 264 -3.73 27.85 3.36
C VAL A 264 -4.89 27.39 4.24
N TYR A 265 -4.65 27.22 5.54
CA TYR A 265 -5.64 26.77 6.52
C TYR A 265 -6.66 27.87 6.85
N CYS A 266 -7.95 27.54 6.78
CA CYS A 266 -9.07 28.45 7.05
C CYS A 266 -8.96 29.82 6.36
N HIS A 267 -8.55 29.83 5.10
CA HIS A 267 -8.53 30.98 4.22
C HIS A 267 -9.70 30.89 3.24
N GLU A 268 -10.39 32.02 3.06
CA GLU A 268 -11.51 32.16 2.12
C GLU A 268 -11.11 33.01 0.90
N GLN A 269 -11.68 32.69 -0.25
CA GLN A 269 -11.41 33.44 -1.47
C GLN A 269 -11.81 34.92 -1.32
N GLY A 270 -10.86 35.83 -1.58
CA GLY A 270 -11.06 37.28 -1.48
C GLY A 270 -10.41 37.92 -0.26
N ASP A 271 -10.09 37.13 0.78
CA ASP A 271 -9.32 37.61 1.92
C ASP A 271 -7.84 37.77 1.55
N GLN A 272 -7.26 38.92 1.89
CA GLN A 272 -5.85 39.18 1.66
C GLN A 272 -4.99 38.45 2.68
N LEU A 273 -4.11 37.57 2.21
CA LEU A 273 -3.08 36.91 3.03
C LEU A 273 -2.00 37.87 3.58
N LEU A 274 -2.02 39.14 3.16
CA LEU A 274 -0.92 40.10 3.32
C LEU A 274 -0.84 40.77 4.69
N THR A 275 -1.78 40.52 5.60
CA THR A 275 -1.77 41.12 6.95
C THR A 275 -1.87 40.06 8.03
N GLY A 276 -0.75 39.70 8.65
CA GLY A 276 -0.76 38.78 9.78
C GLY A 276 0.54 37.97 9.97
N PRO A 277 0.54 37.04 10.93
CA PRO A 277 1.59 36.04 11.06
C PRO A 277 1.61 35.10 9.85
N GLU A 278 2.73 34.39 9.66
CA GLU A 278 2.89 33.41 8.58
C GLU A 278 1.72 32.41 8.55
N PRO A 279 1.07 32.20 7.38
CA PRO A 279 -0.06 31.29 7.28
C PRO A 279 0.34 29.85 7.58
N ARG A 280 -0.57 29.11 8.20
CA ARG A 280 -0.45 27.66 8.30
C ARG A 280 -0.99 27.03 7.02
N TYR A 281 -0.31 25.98 6.56
CA TYR A 281 -0.75 25.18 5.43
C TYR A 281 -1.26 23.83 5.91
N MET A 282 -2.27 23.31 5.21
CA MET A 282 -2.85 21.99 5.45
C MET A 282 -1.89 20.88 4.99
N ASP A 283 -2.14 19.66 5.46
CA ASP A 283 -1.50 18.41 5.02
C ASP A 283 0.04 18.41 5.03
N GLN A 284 0.67 19.21 5.90
CA GLN A 284 2.11 19.20 6.10
C GLN A 284 2.57 17.99 6.92
N GLY A 285 3.80 17.53 6.71
CA GLY A 285 4.41 16.49 7.52
C GLY A 285 4.36 15.08 6.91
N GLU A 286 4.28 14.06 7.77
CA GLU A 286 4.33 12.65 7.36
C GLU A 286 2.93 12.07 7.12
N HIS A 287 2.78 11.37 5.99
CA HIS A 287 1.56 10.68 5.59
C HIS A 287 1.89 9.27 5.09
N GLU A 288 0.98 8.32 5.30
CA GLU A 288 1.11 6.95 4.83
C GLU A 288 -0.11 6.54 4.02
N ILE A 289 0.12 5.93 2.87
CA ILE A 289 -0.91 5.48 1.93
C ILE A 289 -0.61 4.06 1.50
N HIS A 290 -1.67 3.27 1.35
CA HIS A 290 -1.62 1.95 0.77
C HIS A 290 -2.52 1.89 -0.47
N LEU A 291 -1.91 1.54 -1.61
CA LEU A 291 -2.56 1.49 -2.93
C LEU A 291 -2.29 0.13 -3.57
N ALA A 292 -3.30 -0.49 -4.15
CA ALA A 292 -3.19 -1.72 -4.93
C ALA A 292 -3.66 -1.51 -6.36
N ILE A 293 -2.95 -2.07 -7.33
CA ILE A 293 -3.24 -1.99 -8.76
C ILE A 293 -3.11 -3.36 -9.41
N TRP A 294 -4.10 -3.78 -10.20
CA TRP A 294 -4.08 -5.04 -10.93
C TRP A 294 -4.99 -5.00 -12.17
N ARG A 295 -4.99 -6.08 -12.95
CA ARG A 295 -5.78 -6.20 -14.19
C ARG A 295 -6.69 -7.44 -14.23
N ASP A 296 -6.50 -8.38 -13.32
CA ASP A 296 -7.29 -9.61 -13.26
C ASP A 296 -8.63 -9.37 -12.55
N SER A 297 -9.72 -9.50 -13.31
CA SER A 297 -11.09 -9.29 -12.83
C SER A 297 -11.60 -10.38 -11.89
N ALA A 298 -10.88 -11.51 -11.76
CA ALA A 298 -11.17 -12.53 -10.76
C ALA A 298 -10.95 -12.02 -9.33
N VAL A 299 -10.08 -11.02 -9.14
CA VAL A 299 -9.87 -10.37 -7.84
C VAL A 299 -10.80 -9.18 -7.70
N SER A 300 -11.78 -9.31 -6.80
CA SER A 300 -12.79 -8.26 -6.55
C SER A 300 -12.18 -6.98 -5.98
N PRO A 301 -12.41 -5.81 -6.59
CA PRO A 301 -11.90 -4.54 -6.07
C PRO A 301 -12.51 -4.15 -4.73
N ALA A 302 -13.79 -4.47 -4.51
CA ALA A 302 -14.45 -4.19 -3.23
C ALA A 302 -13.88 -5.03 -2.07
N LEU A 303 -13.59 -6.32 -2.31
CA LEU A 303 -12.97 -7.16 -1.29
C LEU A 303 -11.53 -6.74 -1.01
N LEU A 304 -10.77 -6.40 -2.05
CA LEU A 304 -9.39 -5.95 -1.88
C LEU A 304 -9.31 -4.59 -1.17
N ALA A 305 -10.18 -3.64 -1.51
CA ALA A 305 -10.29 -2.37 -0.80
C ALA A 305 -10.56 -2.56 0.69
N ARG A 306 -11.48 -3.46 1.04
CA ARG A 306 -11.73 -3.84 2.44
C ARG A 306 -10.50 -4.43 3.12
N TRP A 307 -9.75 -5.28 2.42
CA TRP A 307 -8.52 -5.85 2.94
C TRP A 307 -7.43 -4.81 3.17
N LEU A 308 -7.31 -3.80 2.31
CA LEU A 308 -6.36 -2.70 2.52
C LEU A 308 -6.69 -1.85 3.75
N VAL A 309 -7.98 -1.67 4.05
CA VAL A 309 -8.48 -0.87 5.18
C VAL A 309 -8.51 -1.66 6.48
N ALA A 310 -8.89 -2.93 6.41
CA ALA A 310 -9.03 -3.84 7.55
C ALA A 310 -8.43 -5.21 7.20
N PRO A 311 -7.09 -5.33 7.11
CA PRO A 311 -6.43 -6.61 6.90
C PRO A 311 -6.68 -7.54 8.10
N PRO A 312 -6.46 -8.85 7.97
CA PRO A 312 -6.63 -9.78 9.08
C PRO A 312 -5.83 -9.36 10.30
N LEU A 313 -6.47 -9.40 11.47
CA LEU A 313 -5.78 -9.15 12.73
C LEU A 313 -5.01 -10.41 13.11
N VAL A 314 -3.73 -10.24 13.43
CA VAL A 314 -2.86 -11.36 13.80
C VAL A 314 -2.32 -11.16 15.19
N TRP A 315 -2.58 -12.14 16.06
CA TRP A 315 -2.04 -12.19 17.41
C TRP A 315 -1.07 -13.37 17.53
N PRO A 316 0.23 -13.12 17.31
CA PRO A 316 1.25 -14.10 17.67
C PRO A 316 1.35 -14.17 19.20
N HIS A 317 1.71 -15.34 19.72
CA HIS A 317 1.81 -15.61 21.16
C HIS A 317 0.47 -15.58 21.93
N LEU A 318 -0.67 -15.58 21.23
CA LEU A 318 -1.98 -15.76 21.86
C LEU A 318 -2.33 -17.26 21.85
N PRO A 319 -2.11 -18.00 22.96
CA PRO A 319 -2.54 -19.39 23.04
C PRO A 319 -4.06 -19.45 23.02
N VAL A 320 -4.60 -20.39 22.27
CA VAL A 320 -6.00 -20.80 22.43
C VAL A 320 -5.98 -22.03 23.32
N GLY A 321 -6.74 -21.96 24.42
CA GLY A 321 -6.83 -23.06 25.38
C GLY A 321 -7.12 -24.35 24.63
N ALA A 322 -6.36 -25.41 24.94
CA ALA A 322 -6.67 -26.73 24.44
C ALA A 322 -8.12 -27.05 24.85
N THR A 323 -9.03 -27.12 23.88
CA THR A 323 -10.18 -28.00 24.06
C THR A 323 -9.60 -29.40 24.10
N TYR A 324 -9.36 -29.87 25.33
CA TYR A 324 -9.09 -31.26 25.65
C TYR A 324 -10.20 -32.17 25.13
#